data_AF-A0AAJ0GFJ7-F1
#
_entry.id   AF-A0AAJ0GFJ7-F1
#
_cell.length_a   1.000
_cell.length_b   1.000
_cell.length_c   1.000
_cell.angle_alpha   90.00
_cell.angle_beta   90.00
_cell.angle_gamma   90.00
#
_symmetry.space_group_name_H-M   'P 1'
#
loop_
_entity.id
_entity.type
_entity.pdbx_description
1 polymer ?
#
loop_
_entity_poly.entity_id
_entity_poly.type
_entity_poly.pdbx_seq_one_letter_code
_entity_poly.pdbx_strand_id
1 'polypeptide(L)'
;MKIGCEQWGVPNDSDQEIADMKAAILSVSNITSIDARFILAIIMQESVGCVRVITTAWSHANPGLMQSFNGTGTCNGNAANIAIPGVDASAQVWTPCPADRIEQQVLDGTNGTVWGPGLRQDMEIASQNATSDAQAYYRTARIYNGGRFIVSDLSQPCCTTSYVSDIANRLMGWVHAPRNYVCDVWIEGHRVWPLRSFVSLAEDTRSLVLSALGTKIPDEIAMIAMR
;
A
#
# COMPACT_ATOMS: atom_id res chain seq x y z
N MET A 1 5.14 -17.11 5.31
CA MET A 1 5.78 -15.96 5.97
C MET A 1 4.70 -15.26 6.76
N LYS A 2 4.85 -15.13 8.10
CA LYS A 2 3.85 -14.43 8.92
C LYS A 2 4.00 -12.94 8.67
N ILE A 3 2.90 -12.28 8.32
CA ILE A 3 2.89 -10.83 8.11
C ILE A 3 2.96 -10.15 9.47
N GLY A 4 3.91 -9.23 9.60
CA GLY A 4 4.34 -8.70 10.89
C GLY A 4 3.36 -7.68 11.46
N CYS A 5 2.49 -8.12 12.38
CA CYS A 5 1.71 -7.25 13.26
C CYS A 5 2.39 -6.96 14.60
N GLU A 6 3.50 -7.64 14.90
CA GLU A 6 4.25 -7.52 16.15
C GLU A 6 4.63 -6.09 16.52
N GLN A 7 4.90 -5.22 15.54
CA GLN A 7 5.26 -3.82 15.81
C GLN A 7 4.14 -3.01 16.50
N TRP A 8 2.89 -3.50 16.46
CA TRP A 8 1.75 -2.90 17.15
C TRP A 8 1.37 -3.64 18.43
N GLY A 9 2.18 -4.61 18.88
CA GLY A 9 1.90 -5.39 20.08
C GLY A 9 0.68 -6.31 19.97
N VAL A 10 0.25 -6.63 18.75
CA VAL A 10 -0.87 -7.55 18.47
C VAL A 10 -0.38 -8.80 17.72
N PRO A 11 -1.10 -9.93 17.79
CA PRO A 11 -0.69 -11.16 17.12
C PRO A 11 -0.50 -10.98 15.61
N ASN A 12 0.54 -11.60 15.05
CA ASN A 12 0.71 -11.72 13.60
C ASN A 12 -0.44 -12.46 12.94
N ASP A 13 -0.60 -12.21 11.65
CA ASP A 13 -1.63 -12.85 10.84
C ASP A 13 -1.38 -14.35 10.72
N SER A 14 -2.46 -15.11 10.85
CA SER A 14 -2.48 -16.55 10.57
C SER A 14 -2.45 -16.83 9.07
N ASP A 15 -2.10 -18.06 8.69
CA ASP A 15 -2.08 -18.46 7.27
C ASP A 15 -3.47 -18.33 6.62
N GLN A 16 -4.55 -18.53 7.40
CA GLN A 16 -5.91 -18.33 6.91
C GLN A 16 -6.21 -16.85 6.63
N GLU A 17 -5.80 -15.94 7.52
CA GLU A 17 -6.02 -14.50 7.30
C GLU A 17 -5.20 -13.97 6.12
N ILE A 18 -4.01 -14.52 5.89
CA ILE A 18 -3.21 -14.22 4.69
C ILE A 18 -3.94 -14.72 3.43
N ALA A 19 -4.55 -15.91 3.48
CA ALA A 19 -5.35 -16.43 2.38
C ALA A 19 -6.62 -15.60 2.14
N ASP A 20 -7.30 -15.18 3.20
CA ASP A 20 -8.50 -14.32 3.14
C ASP A 20 -8.14 -12.94 2.59
N MET A 21 -6.98 -12.37 2.97
CA MET A 21 -6.48 -11.12 2.39
C MET A 21 -6.19 -11.27 0.89
N LYS A 22 -5.58 -12.37 0.45
CA LYS A 22 -5.40 -12.64 -0.97
C LYS A 22 -6.75 -12.72 -1.70
N ALA A 23 -7.74 -13.41 -1.12
CA ALA A 23 -9.07 -13.52 -1.69
C ALA A 23 -9.78 -12.15 -1.77
N ALA A 24 -9.68 -11.33 -0.73
CA ALA A 24 -10.19 -9.97 -0.69
C ALA A 24 -9.55 -9.09 -1.79
N ILE A 25 -8.23 -9.12 -1.94
CA ILE A 25 -7.52 -8.36 -3.00
C ILE A 25 -8.04 -8.76 -4.39
N LEU A 26 -8.19 -10.05 -4.67
CA LEU A 26 -8.69 -10.54 -5.95
C LEU A 26 -10.16 -10.15 -6.18
N SER A 27 -11.01 -10.29 -5.16
CA SER A 27 -12.43 -9.91 -5.18
C SER A 27 -12.58 -8.42 -5.50
N VAL A 28 -11.91 -7.57 -4.72
CA VAL A 28 -11.99 -6.11 -4.83
C VAL A 28 -11.36 -5.63 -6.14
N SER A 29 -10.26 -6.24 -6.58
CA SER A 29 -9.65 -5.95 -7.90
C SER A 29 -10.65 -6.16 -9.03
N ASN A 30 -11.40 -7.26 -9.00
CA ASN A 30 -12.39 -7.58 -10.03
C ASN A 30 -13.53 -6.54 -10.09
N ILE A 31 -14.07 -6.10 -8.95
CA ILE A 31 -15.21 -5.17 -8.94
C ILE A 31 -14.81 -3.71 -9.15
N THR A 32 -13.57 -3.34 -8.83
CA THR A 32 -13.07 -1.95 -8.98
C THR A 32 -12.28 -1.74 -10.27
N SER A 33 -11.89 -2.82 -10.95
CA SER A 33 -10.95 -2.80 -12.08
C SER A 33 -9.57 -2.21 -11.75
N ILE A 34 -9.19 -2.14 -10.47
CA ILE A 34 -7.83 -1.79 -10.04
C ILE A 34 -6.99 -3.07 -9.99
N ASP A 35 -5.77 -3.02 -10.54
CA ASP A 35 -4.87 -4.16 -10.58
C ASP A 35 -4.52 -4.67 -9.17
N ALA A 36 -4.73 -5.96 -8.93
CA ALA A 36 -4.47 -6.60 -7.65
C ALA A 36 -3.02 -6.43 -7.14
N ARG A 37 -2.03 -6.31 -8.03
CA ARG A 37 -0.62 -6.03 -7.65
C ARG A 37 -0.48 -4.65 -7.03
N PHE A 38 -1.19 -3.68 -7.59
CA PHE A 38 -1.17 -2.32 -7.11
C PHE A 38 -1.88 -2.20 -5.76
N ILE A 39 -3.02 -2.88 -5.58
CA ILE A 39 -3.71 -2.99 -4.29
C ILE A 39 -2.75 -3.58 -3.25
N LEU A 40 -2.08 -4.70 -3.56
CA LEU A 40 -1.10 -5.31 -2.67
C LEU A 40 0.06 -4.35 -2.34
N ALA A 41 0.60 -3.63 -3.32
CA ALA A 41 1.68 -2.68 -3.10
C ALA A 41 1.26 -1.55 -2.13
N ILE A 42 0.04 -1.03 -2.26
CA ILE A 42 -0.53 -0.03 -1.33
C ILE A 42 -0.70 -0.63 0.06
N ILE A 43 -1.26 -1.83 0.20
CA ILE A 43 -1.37 -2.54 1.50
C ILE A 43 0.01 -2.67 2.16
N MET A 44 1.03 -3.08 1.41
CA MET A 44 2.40 -3.21 1.93
C MET A 44 3.02 -1.87 2.31
N GLN A 45 2.63 -0.77 1.67
CA GLN A 45 3.10 0.57 2.02
C GLN A 45 2.40 1.11 3.26
N GLU A 46 1.11 0.87 3.40
CA GLU A 46 0.30 1.42 4.48
C GLU A 46 0.46 0.64 5.78
N SER A 47 0.40 -0.69 5.72
CA SER A 47 0.27 -1.57 6.89
C SER A 47 1.27 -2.72 6.93
N VAL A 48 2.18 -2.81 5.96
CA VAL A 48 3.01 -4.01 5.71
C VAL A 48 2.20 -5.31 5.60
N GLY A 49 0.90 -5.20 5.33
CA GLY A 49 -0.04 -6.32 5.23
C GLY A 49 -0.68 -6.78 6.54
N CYS A 50 -0.48 -6.07 7.66
CA CYS A 50 -1.06 -6.46 8.95
C CYS A 50 -2.55 -6.15 9.01
N VAL A 51 -3.40 -7.17 9.11
CA VAL A 51 -4.88 -6.98 9.18
C VAL A 51 -5.33 -6.28 10.47
N ARG A 52 -4.44 -6.20 11.47
CA ARG A 52 -4.64 -5.54 12.77
C ARG A 52 -3.82 -4.27 12.93
N VAL A 53 -3.37 -3.66 11.83
CA VAL A 53 -2.68 -2.37 11.90
C VAL A 53 -3.53 -1.37 12.69
N ILE A 54 -2.86 -0.58 13.54
CA ILE A 54 -3.56 0.45 14.30
C ILE A 54 -4.16 1.50 13.35
N THR A 55 -5.30 2.07 13.73
CA THR A 55 -5.87 3.20 12.99
C THR A 55 -4.99 4.42 13.19
N THR A 56 -4.50 5.03 12.10
CA THR A 56 -3.87 6.35 12.23
C THR A 56 -4.94 7.43 12.31
N ALA A 57 -4.81 8.36 13.25
CA ALA A 57 -5.79 9.41 13.46
C ALA A 57 -5.12 10.77 13.69
N TRP A 58 -5.60 11.79 12.97
CA TRP A 58 -5.35 13.21 13.28
C TRP A 58 -6.68 13.95 13.22
N SER A 59 -7.00 14.62 12.11
CA SER A 59 -8.33 15.21 11.88
C SER A 59 -9.34 14.19 11.34
N HIS A 60 -8.86 13.08 10.81
CA HIS A 60 -9.64 11.96 10.27
C HIS A 60 -9.02 10.64 10.72
N ALA A 61 -9.85 9.59 10.79
CA ALA A 61 -9.42 8.24 11.11
C ALA A 61 -9.13 7.48 9.82
N ASN A 62 -8.00 6.78 9.78
CA ASN A 62 -7.53 6.03 8.63
C ASN A 62 -7.30 4.56 9.05
N PRO A 63 -8.35 3.73 9.15
CA PRO A 63 -8.24 2.37 9.65
C PRO A 63 -7.76 1.35 8.62
N GLY A 64 -7.36 0.19 9.13
CA GLY A 64 -7.23 -1.05 8.37
C GLY A 64 -6.03 -1.13 7.43
N LEU A 65 -5.97 -2.25 6.68
CA LEU A 65 -4.87 -2.66 5.79
C LEU A 65 -4.38 -1.56 4.85
N MET A 66 -5.27 -0.70 4.38
CA MET A 66 -4.96 0.36 3.41
C MET A 66 -5.01 1.76 4.04
N GLN A 67 -5.14 1.87 5.38
CA GLN A 67 -5.24 3.14 6.11
C GLN A 67 -6.24 4.10 5.44
N SER A 68 -7.43 3.57 5.15
CA SER A 68 -8.39 4.18 4.23
C SER A 68 -9.08 5.39 4.87
N PHE A 69 -9.23 6.49 4.12
CA PHE A 69 -9.82 7.73 4.65
C PHE A 69 -11.25 7.53 5.21
N ASN A 70 -11.40 7.69 6.52
CA ASN A 70 -12.63 7.41 7.28
C ASN A 70 -13.27 6.05 6.92
N GLY A 71 -12.43 5.03 6.77
CA GLY A 71 -12.84 3.66 6.54
C GLY A 71 -13.68 3.07 7.67
N THR A 72 -14.36 1.98 7.34
CA THR A 72 -15.21 1.19 8.24
C THR A 72 -14.64 -0.20 8.52
N GLY A 73 -13.74 -0.70 7.65
CA GLY A 73 -12.99 -1.92 7.84
C GLY A 73 -11.85 -1.73 8.83
N THR A 74 -11.86 -2.48 9.93
CA THR A 74 -10.73 -2.64 10.83
C THR A 74 -10.85 -3.93 11.62
N CYS A 75 -9.71 -4.53 11.99
CA CYS A 75 -9.64 -5.56 13.02
C CYS A 75 -8.93 -5.10 14.31
N ASN A 76 -8.66 -3.80 14.43
CA ASN A 76 -8.04 -3.19 15.58
C ASN A 76 -8.73 -1.87 15.94
N GLY A 77 -9.40 -1.84 17.10
CA GLY A 77 -10.08 -0.67 17.65
C GLY A 77 -9.14 0.36 18.26
N ASN A 78 -7.84 0.08 18.35
CA ASN A 78 -6.85 1.07 18.74
C ASN A 78 -6.72 2.15 17.66
N ALA A 79 -6.48 3.38 18.11
CA ALA A 79 -6.17 4.51 17.25
C ALA A 79 -5.04 5.34 17.85
N ALA A 80 -4.14 5.82 17.00
CA ALA A 80 -3.00 6.63 17.41
C ALA A 80 -2.66 7.70 16.36
N ASN A 81 -2.11 8.82 16.82
CA ASN A 81 -1.33 9.66 15.93
C ASN A 81 -0.05 8.89 15.56
N ILE A 82 0.44 9.05 14.33
CA ILE A 82 1.66 8.39 13.80
C ILE A 82 2.91 8.54 14.72
N ALA A 83 2.89 9.48 15.66
CA ALA A 83 3.99 9.78 16.59
C ALA A 83 3.81 9.30 18.05
N ILE A 84 2.72 8.60 18.41
CA ILE A 84 2.46 8.13 19.79
C ILE A 84 2.14 6.62 19.78
N PRO A 85 2.71 5.80 20.70
CA PRO A 85 2.24 4.43 20.91
C PRO A 85 0.80 4.46 21.42
N GLY A 86 -0.18 4.07 20.60
CA GLY A 86 -1.61 4.07 20.96
C GLY A 86 -2.17 2.68 21.25
N VAL A 87 -1.43 1.85 21.98
CA VAL A 87 -1.94 0.55 22.43
C VAL A 87 -2.71 0.76 23.73
N ASP A 88 -4.03 0.82 23.61
CA ASP A 88 -5.00 0.70 24.68
C ASP A 88 -5.38 -0.79 24.83
N ALA A 89 -5.01 -1.39 25.96
CA ALA A 89 -5.31 -2.79 26.25
C ALA A 89 -6.82 -3.10 26.35
N SER A 90 -7.67 -2.08 26.46
CA SER A 90 -9.13 -2.22 26.49
C SER A 90 -9.78 -2.15 25.12
N ALA A 91 -9.06 -1.70 24.09
CA ALA A 91 -9.60 -1.61 22.74
C ALA A 91 -9.80 -3.01 22.13
N GLN A 92 -10.86 -3.16 21.35
CA GLN A 92 -11.19 -4.44 20.71
C GLN A 92 -10.17 -4.78 19.62
N VAL A 93 -9.53 -5.94 19.74
CA VAL A 93 -8.68 -6.52 18.68
C VAL A 93 -9.23 -7.90 18.33
N TRP A 94 -9.56 -8.13 17.06
CA TRP A 94 -10.11 -9.40 16.62
C TRP A 94 -9.02 -10.41 16.26
N THR A 95 -9.05 -11.58 16.90
CA THR A 95 -8.12 -12.69 16.63
C THR A 95 -8.89 -14.02 16.61
N PRO A 96 -9.14 -14.62 15.43
CA PRO A 96 -8.77 -14.14 14.09
C PRO A 96 -9.57 -12.90 13.65
N CYS A 97 -9.04 -12.17 12.67
CA CYS A 97 -9.73 -11.12 11.94
C CYS A 97 -10.70 -11.77 10.94
N PRO A 98 -12.03 -11.49 11.02
CA PRO A 98 -13.00 -12.10 10.11
C PRO A 98 -12.74 -11.77 8.63
N ALA A 99 -12.97 -12.72 7.73
CA ALA A 99 -12.72 -12.55 6.30
C ALA A 99 -13.51 -11.39 5.67
N ASP A 100 -14.76 -11.17 6.09
CA ASP A 100 -15.59 -10.04 5.65
C ASP A 100 -15.03 -8.68 6.12
N ARG A 101 -14.41 -8.64 7.30
CA ARG A 101 -13.67 -7.46 7.79
C ARG A 101 -12.39 -7.21 7.00
N ILE A 102 -11.67 -8.26 6.60
CA ILE A 102 -10.49 -8.15 5.74
C ILE A 102 -10.92 -7.60 4.36
N GLU A 103 -12.00 -8.14 3.78
CA GLU A 103 -12.56 -7.63 2.53
C GLU A 103 -12.98 -6.16 2.62
N GLN A 104 -13.68 -5.76 3.70
CA GLN A 104 -14.07 -4.37 3.90
C GLN A 104 -12.84 -3.42 3.99
N GLN A 105 -11.75 -3.85 4.64
CA GLN A 105 -10.52 -3.05 4.71
C GLN A 105 -9.94 -2.76 3.32
N VAL A 106 -9.91 -3.78 2.45
CA VAL A 106 -9.42 -3.64 1.06
C VAL A 106 -10.42 -2.84 0.21
N LEU A 107 -11.72 -3.07 0.40
CA LEU A 107 -12.79 -2.39 -0.31
C LEU A 107 -12.77 -0.88 -0.03
N ASP A 108 -12.66 -0.48 1.23
CA ASP A 108 -12.63 0.94 1.62
C ASP A 108 -11.44 1.68 0.97
N GLY A 109 -10.26 1.05 0.93
CA GLY A 109 -9.07 1.67 0.34
C GLY A 109 -9.11 1.69 -1.20
N THR A 110 -9.70 0.68 -1.81
CA THR A 110 -9.71 0.56 -3.28
C THR A 110 -10.88 1.28 -3.92
N ASN A 111 -12.09 1.11 -3.38
CA ASN A 111 -13.33 1.71 -3.89
C ASN A 111 -13.66 3.06 -3.24
N GLY A 112 -13.02 3.40 -2.12
CA GLY A 112 -13.34 4.60 -1.35
C GLY A 112 -14.50 4.40 -0.39
N THR A 113 -14.78 5.44 0.39
CA THR A 113 -15.84 5.48 1.39
C THR A 113 -16.86 6.56 1.02
N VAL A 114 -17.92 6.68 1.82
CA VAL A 114 -18.86 7.81 1.67
C VAL A 114 -18.20 9.17 1.99
N TRP A 115 -17.02 9.16 2.60
CA TRP A 115 -16.32 10.36 3.05
C TRP A 115 -15.17 10.77 2.13
N GLY A 116 -14.66 9.87 1.29
CA GLY A 116 -13.53 10.17 0.44
C GLY A 116 -13.20 9.11 -0.60
N PRO A 117 -12.32 9.47 -1.55
CA PRO A 117 -11.93 8.59 -2.65
C PRO A 117 -11.10 7.39 -2.15
N GLY A 118 -11.11 6.32 -2.94
CA GLY A 118 -10.10 5.26 -2.90
C GLY A 118 -9.30 5.23 -4.20
N LEU A 119 -8.49 4.19 -4.37
CA LEU A 119 -7.61 4.03 -5.54
C LEU A 119 -8.36 4.15 -6.88
N ARG A 120 -9.62 3.72 -6.95
CA ARG A 120 -10.43 3.83 -8.16
C ARG A 120 -10.61 5.28 -8.60
N GLN A 121 -11.12 6.14 -7.71
CA GLN A 121 -11.35 7.55 -8.01
C GLN A 121 -10.03 8.28 -8.23
N ASP A 122 -9.00 7.94 -7.45
CA ASP A 122 -7.66 8.51 -7.62
C ASP A 122 -7.07 8.16 -9.00
N MET A 123 -7.31 6.94 -9.49
CA MET A 123 -6.89 6.50 -10.83
C MET A 123 -7.62 7.25 -11.94
N GLU A 124 -8.93 7.50 -11.78
CA GLU A 124 -9.72 8.31 -12.72
C GLU A 124 -9.16 9.75 -12.82
N ILE A 125 -8.70 10.33 -11.71
CA ILE A 125 -8.05 11.64 -11.69
C ILE A 125 -6.64 11.58 -12.31
N ALA A 126 -5.84 10.60 -11.89
CA ALA A 126 -4.43 10.46 -12.27
C ALA A 126 -4.21 10.16 -13.76
N SER A 127 -5.15 9.45 -14.37
CA SER A 127 -5.11 9.05 -15.78
C SER A 127 -5.34 10.23 -16.73
N GLN A 128 -5.89 11.35 -16.24
CA GLN A 128 -6.08 12.54 -17.06
C GLN A 128 -4.72 13.08 -17.51
N ASN A 129 -4.52 13.17 -18.83
CA ASN A 129 -3.25 13.57 -19.45
C ASN A 129 -2.06 12.69 -19.02
N ALA A 130 -2.30 11.42 -18.67
CA ALA A 130 -1.23 10.45 -18.55
C ALA A 130 -0.70 10.09 -19.94
N THR A 131 0.61 10.06 -20.10
CA THR A 131 1.26 9.65 -21.36
C THR A 131 1.53 8.14 -21.43
N SER A 132 1.28 7.42 -20.33
CA SER A 132 1.38 5.96 -20.20
C SER A 132 0.60 5.45 -19.00
N ASP A 133 0.27 4.16 -18.99
CA ASP A 133 -0.41 3.49 -17.85
C ASP A 133 0.42 3.57 -16.57
N ALA A 134 1.74 3.38 -16.67
CA ALA A 134 2.65 3.48 -15.54
C ALA A 134 2.59 4.84 -14.84
N GLN A 135 2.49 5.92 -15.63
CA GLN A 135 2.35 7.27 -15.08
C GLN A 135 1.03 7.43 -14.31
N ALA A 136 -0.05 6.81 -14.75
CA ALA A 136 -1.32 6.82 -14.03
C ALA A 136 -1.16 6.15 -12.64
N TYR A 137 -0.58 4.95 -12.55
CA TYR A 137 -0.35 4.27 -11.27
C TYR A 137 0.47 5.09 -10.27
N TYR A 138 1.55 5.74 -10.71
CA TYR A 138 2.40 6.54 -9.84
C TYR A 138 1.75 7.84 -9.38
N ARG A 139 0.98 8.49 -10.26
CA ARG A 139 0.14 9.63 -9.90
C ARG A 139 -0.96 9.21 -8.91
N THR A 140 -1.61 8.07 -9.12
CA THR A 140 -2.61 7.49 -8.20
C THR A 140 -2.01 7.24 -6.83
N ALA A 141 -0.85 6.58 -6.74
CA ALA A 141 -0.15 6.37 -5.48
C ALA A 141 0.15 7.70 -4.77
N ARG A 142 0.51 8.73 -5.54
CA ARG A 142 0.77 10.05 -4.97
C ARG A 142 -0.50 10.73 -4.44
N ILE A 143 -1.61 10.64 -5.17
CA ILE A 143 -2.91 11.16 -4.72
C ILE A 143 -3.35 10.41 -3.47
N TYR A 144 -3.24 9.08 -3.44
CA TYR A 144 -3.61 8.27 -2.27
C TYR A 144 -2.85 8.72 -1.00
N ASN A 145 -1.55 9.02 -1.13
CA ASN A 145 -0.73 9.47 -0.01
C ASN A 145 -0.97 10.93 0.43
N GLY A 146 -1.20 11.84 -0.53
CA GLY A 146 -1.13 13.28 -0.28
C GLY A 146 -2.37 14.08 -0.69
N GLY A 147 -3.40 13.42 -1.20
CA GLY A 147 -4.61 14.01 -1.78
C GLY A 147 -4.40 14.78 -3.09
N ARG A 148 -3.16 14.86 -3.60
CA ARG A 148 -2.80 15.58 -4.83
C ARG A 148 -1.45 15.11 -5.37
N PHE A 149 -1.19 15.44 -6.62
CA PHE A 149 0.13 15.29 -7.24
C PHE A 149 0.53 16.56 -7.99
N ILE A 150 1.84 16.74 -8.21
CA ILE A 150 2.37 17.72 -9.16
C ILE A 150 2.98 16.94 -10.31
N VAL A 151 2.54 17.27 -11.54
CA VAL A 151 2.95 16.56 -12.76
C VAL A 151 4.47 16.48 -12.90
N SER A 152 5.19 17.55 -12.55
CA SER A 152 6.64 17.64 -12.69
C SER A 152 7.44 17.00 -11.54
N ASP A 153 6.80 16.68 -10.41
CA ASP A 153 7.47 16.15 -9.23
C ASP A 153 6.50 15.43 -8.29
N LEU A 154 6.53 14.09 -8.33
CA LEU A 154 5.73 13.24 -7.44
C LEU A 154 6.34 13.08 -6.03
N SER A 155 7.53 13.63 -5.77
CA SER A 155 8.24 13.56 -4.49
C SER A 155 8.07 14.82 -3.63
N GLN A 156 7.29 15.81 -4.10
CA GLN A 156 7.14 17.11 -3.45
C GLN A 156 6.85 16.98 -1.93
N PRO A 157 7.41 17.84 -1.06
CA PRO A 157 7.06 17.83 0.36
C PRO A 157 5.60 18.23 0.62
N CYS A 158 4.85 17.32 1.26
CA CYS A 158 3.56 17.59 1.94
C CYS A 158 3.08 16.38 2.77
N CYS A 159 3.58 15.19 2.39
CA CYS A 159 3.30 13.87 2.96
C CYS A 159 4.58 13.01 2.78
N THR A 160 4.46 11.67 2.72
CA THR A 160 5.64 10.80 2.58
C THR A 160 6.31 11.02 1.21
N THR A 161 7.49 11.64 1.20
CA THR A 161 8.17 12.02 -0.04
C THR A 161 8.60 10.82 -0.89
N SER A 162 8.93 9.68 -0.25
CA SER A 162 9.32 8.44 -0.92
C SER A 162 8.16 7.53 -1.34
N TYR A 163 6.91 7.97 -1.16
CA TYR A 163 5.76 7.05 -1.27
C TYR A 163 5.68 6.37 -2.64
N VAL A 164 5.76 7.17 -3.72
CA VAL A 164 5.64 6.67 -5.10
C VAL A 164 6.73 5.68 -5.45
N SER A 165 7.92 5.87 -4.92
CA SER A 165 9.03 4.98 -5.19
C SER A 165 9.07 3.74 -4.36
N ASP A 166 8.63 3.86 -3.12
CA ASP A 166 8.41 2.72 -2.26
C ASP A 166 7.37 1.79 -2.93
N ILE A 167 6.36 2.35 -3.60
CA ILE A 167 5.40 1.61 -4.44
C ILE A 167 6.07 1.03 -5.70
N ALA A 168 6.86 1.80 -6.44
CA ALA A 168 7.59 1.29 -7.61
C ALA A 168 8.47 0.08 -7.24
N ASN A 169 9.22 0.16 -6.14
CA ASN A 169 10.05 -0.92 -5.64
C ASN A 169 9.23 -2.16 -5.25
N ARG A 170 8.08 -1.97 -4.57
CA ARG A 170 7.17 -3.07 -4.22
C ARG A 170 6.64 -3.79 -5.45
N LEU A 171 6.26 -3.04 -6.49
CA LEU A 171 5.81 -3.62 -7.77
C LEU A 171 6.93 -4.42 -8.45
N MET A 172 8.20 -4.07 -8.21
CA MET A 172 9.38 -4.84 -8.65
C MET A 172 9.74 -6.02 -7.74
N GLY A 173 8.94 -6.31 -6.71
CA GLY A 173 9.12 -7.45 -5.80
C GLY A 173 9.88 -7.13 -4.50
N TRP A 174 10.18 -5.87 -4.23
CA TRP A 174 10.87 -5.43 -3.00
C TRP A 174 9.85 -5.16 -1.89
N VAL A 175 9.18 -6.21 -1.43
CA VAL A 175 8.03 -6.11 -0.49
C VAL A 175 8.43 -5.96 0.98
N HIS A 176 9.71 -6.18 1.32
CA HIS A 176 10.27 -6.02 2.68
C HIS A 176 11.09 -4.74 2.87
N ALA A 177 11.20 -3.90 1.83
CA ALA A 177 11.94 -2.66 1.94
C ALA A 177 11.28 -1.75 3.00
N PRO A 178 12.05 -1.20 3.95
CA PRO A 178 11.53 -0.21 4.90
C PRO A 178 10.80 0.94 4.19
N ARG A 179 9.82 1.53 4.87
CA ARG A 179 9.11 2.73 4.42
C ARG A 179 9.99 3.96 4.62
N ASN A 180 9.78 5.02 3.84
CA ASN A 180 10.42 6.33 4.02
C ASN A 180 11.89 6.40 3.57
N TYR A 181 12.32 5.60 2.58
CA TYR A 181 13.65 5.78 2.01
C TYR A 181 13.70 7.04 1.14
N VAL A 182 14.41 8.05 1.64
CA VAL A 182 14.75 9.23 0.86
C VAL A 182 15.63 8.78 -0.31
N CYS A 183 15.19 9.11 -1.52
CA CYS A 183 15.69 8.61 -2.79
C CYS A 183 16.94 9.36 -3.26
N ASP A 184 17.73 9.91 -2.33
CA ASP A 184 18.83 10.79 -2.62
C ASP A 184 20.16 10.02 -2.63
N VAL A 185 20.29 9.08 -3.57
CA VAL A 185 21.60 8.59 -3.99
C VAL A 185 21.95 9.24 -5.33
N TRP A 186 22.93 10.12 -5.30
CA TRP A 186 23.54 10.70 -6.50
C TRP A 186 24.57 9.72 -7.06
N ILE A 187 24.36 9.25 -8.30
CA ILE A 187 25.37 8.51 -9.05
C ILE A 187 25.56 9.24 -10.38
N GLU A 188 26.81 9.63 -10.69
CA GLU A 188 27.22 10.20 -11.98
C GLU A 188 26.37 11.40 -12.45
N GLY A 189 25.97 12.29 -11.54
CA GLY A 189 25.24 13.52 -11.90
C GLY A 189 23.75 13.32 -12.21
N HIS A 190 23.21 12.12 -11.99
CA HIS A 190 21.79 11.80 -12.08
C HIS A 190 21.24 11.39 -10.71
N ARG A 191 20.00 11.80 -10.41
CA ARG A 191 19.25 11.20 -9.29
C ARG A 191 18.82 9.81 -9.71
N VAL A 192 19.29 8.79 -9.00
CA VAL A 192 19.00 7.39 -9.32
C VAL A 192 18.33 6.73 -8.13
N TRP A 193 17.25 6.02 -8.42
CA TRP A 193 16.71 4.98 -7.56
C TRP A 193 17.83 3.98 -7.27
N PRO A 194 18.23 3.70 -6.01
CA PRO A 194 19.24 2.69 -5.75
C PRO A 194 18.63 1.32 -6.01
N LEU A 195 18.67 0.87 -7.27
CA LEU A 195 18.44 -0.52 -7.66
C LEU A 195 19.59 -1.45 -7.25
N ARG A 196 20.52 -1.01 -6.39
CA ARG A 196 21.70 -1.79 -6.01
C ARG A 196 22.08 -1.63 -4.54
N SER A 197 21.60 -2.56 -3.73
CA SER A 197 22.46 -3.41 -2.89
C SER A 197 21.61 -4.54 -2.30
N PHE A 198 22.15 -5.77 -2.33
CA PHE A 198 21.57 -7.03 -1.85
C PHE A 198 20.69 -7.82 -2.84
N VAL A 199 21.37 -8.38 -3.83
CA VAL A 199 21.09 -9.74 -4.29
C VAL A 199 21.25 -10.69 -3.08
N SER A 200 20.17 -10.98 -2.35
CA SER A 200 20.02 -12.21 -1.54
C SER A 200 18.64 -12.44 -0.91
N LEU A 201 17.63 -11.58 -1.12
CA LEU A 201 16.26 -11.81 -0.62
C LEU A 201 15.18 -11.86 -1.70
N ALA A 202 15.57 -11.83 -2.98
CA ALA A 202 14.67 -11.68 -4.13
C ALA A 202 14.14 -13.00 -4.74
N GLU A 203 14.63 -14.16 -4.30
CA GLU A 203 14.25 -15.45 -4.92
C GLU A 203 12.85 -15.92 -4.46
N ASP A 204 12.45 -15.65 -3.21
CA ASP A 204 11.17 -16.13 -2.67
C ASP A 204 9.96 -15.20 -2.93
N THR A 205 10.17 -13.88 -3.08
CA THR A 205 9.06 -12.91 -3.25
C THR A 205 8.60 -12.78 -4.70
N ARG A 206 9.50 -13.04 -5.66
CA ARG A 206 9.12 -13.19 -7.08
C ARG A 206 8.06 -14.29 -7.23
N SER A 207 8.13 -15.35 -6.42
CA SER A 207 7.17 -16.46 -6.39
C SER A 207 5.80 -16.04 -5.86
N LEU A 208 5.69 -15.22 -4.81
CA LEU A 208 4.39 -14.76 -4.29
C LEU A 208 3.67 -13.78 -5.23
N VAL A 209 4.39 -12.82 -5.83
CA VAL A 209 3.82 -11.86 -6.78
C VAL A 209 3.47 -12.51 -8.12
N LEU A 210 4.30 -13.44 -8.62
CA LEU A 210 4.03 -14.18 -9.86
C LEU A 210 3.00 -15.31 -9.68
N SER A 211 2.98 -16.01 -8.54
CA SER A 211 2.00 -17.09 -8.27
C SER A 211 0.62 -16.57 -7.90
N ALA A 212 0.49 -15.34 -7.40
CA ALA A 212 -0.80 -14.77 -7.04
C ALA A 212 -1.64 -14.36 -8.26
N LEU A 213 -1.03 -14.00 -9.40
CA LEU A 213 -1.73 -13.20 -10.42
C LEU A 213 -1.55 -13.64 -11.89
N GLY A 214 -0.84 -14.74 -12.14
CA GLY A 214 -0.87 -15.44 -13.44
C GLY A 214 -0.45 -14.65 -14.68
N THR A 215 0.03 -13.40 -14.53
CA THR A 215 0.37 -12.52 -15.64
C THR A 215 1.62 -11.72 -15.31
N LYS A 216 2.52 -11.65 -16.30
CA LYS A 216 3.71 -10.80 -16.25
C LYS A 216 3.28 -9.37 -15.92
N ILE A 217 4.03 -8.72 -15.03
CA ILE A 217 4.04 -7.25 -14.97
C ILE A 217 4.50 -6.79 -16.35
N PRO A 218 3.72 -5.99 -17.10
CA PRO A 218 4.24 -5.36 -18.29
C PRO A 218 5.50 -4.60 -17.89
N ASP A 219 6.62 -4.86 -18.56
CA ASP A 219 7.92 -4.23 -18.28
C ASP A 219 7.83 -2.69 -18.30
N GLU A 220 6.76 -2.13 -18.89
CA GLU A 220 6.44 -0.70 -18.91
C GLU A 220 6.09 -0.12 -17.52
N ILE A 221 5.47 -0.88 -16.60
CA ILE A 221 5.20 -0.41 -15.24
C ILE A 221 6.50 -0.18 -14.48
N ALA A 222 7.57 -0.93 -14.79
CA ALA A 222 8.87 -0.82 -14.14
C ALA A 222 9.70 0.38 -14.60
N MET A 223 9.41 0.93 -15.77
CA MET A 223 10.35 1.77 -16.52
C MET A 223 10.02 3.27 -16.50
N ILE A 224 8.80 3.67 -16.08
CA ILE A 224 8.33 5.06 -16.18
C ILE A 224 8.13 5.67 -14.78
N ALA A 225 9.07 5.41 -13.86
CA ALA A 225 9.22 6.24 -12.64
C ALA A 225 10.12 7.46 -12.90
N MET A 226 10.42 7.74 -14.18
CA MET A 226 11.41 8.71 -14.61
C MET A 226 10.74 9.76 -15.51
N ARG A 227 10.40 10.89 -14.89
CA ARG A 227 9.91 12.18 -15.44
C ARG A 227 8.42 12.45 -15.27
#